data_AF-A0A1J1HR48-F1
#
_entry.id   AF-A0A1J1HR48-F1
#
_cell.length_a   1.000
_cell.length_b   1.000
_cell.length_c   1.000
_cell.angle_alpha   90.00
_cell.angle_beta   90.00
_cell.angle_gamma   90.00
#
_symmetry.space_group_name_H-M   'P 1'
#
loop_
_entity.id
_entity.type
_entity.pdbx_description
1 polymer ?
#
loop_
_entity_poly.entity_id
_entity_poly.type
_entity_poly.pdbx_seq_one_letter_code
_entity_poly.pdbx_strand_id
1 'polypeptide(L)'
;MKVEMAKCVLMLALIAVFVTATLAGKGEDDGDSFGMEGKDPMKMFKAMTGMMKKMMKGGFGREGDKVPATGHVLIISGKVSENAQKFSISLAHQKEENPYENSDVAFMFVCEFDQGKIVRSSIVNGNRSVAESTENLTSNKLQPIESGGEFTICILVGDDRFHVSIDDEAFCFFKFKMPVSEIKAISVSGDLDNVSQLDHRLIFPMLYPLVNKDVPDIVFSSFIPKEYKPGHVVLISGIASGNPEGEFVIMFNENGRSRQLIHLNPRFDQQSVVMNTMLDDDESSWADAEVQSQIFPFEINKPFKISAAFTDSDLKIATNGQYVMSFSLKQIELGDDQTIWEILTGFQIKAGEDIKIQITQVEHVETEDKDCQGFESCSVPNIY
;
A
#
# COMPACT_ATOMS: atom_id res chain seq x y z
N MET A 1 18.47 -9.85 8.82
CA MET A 1 18.71 -10.45 7.48
C MET A 1 18.50 -11.98 7.35
N LYS A 2 19.42 -12.90 7.74
CA LYS A 2 19.19 -14.38 7.60
C LYS A 2 18.07 -14.93 8.52
N VAL A 3 17.80 -14.24 9.63
CA VAL A 3 16.76 -14.60 10.62
C VAL A 3 15.36 -14.12 10.19
N GLU A 4 15.24 -13.14 9.30
CA GLU A 4 13.94 -12.56 8.89
C GLU A 4 13.39 -13.15 7.59
N MET A 5 14.28 -13.51 6.66
CA MET A 5 13.91 -14.39 5.56
C MET A 5 13.41 -15.72 6.12
N ALA A 6 14.05 -16.20 7.20
CA ALA A 6 13.51 -17.28 8.01
C ALA A 6 12.16 -16.88 8.61
N LYS A 7 11.94 -15.74 9.29
CA LYS A 7 10.61 -15.40 9.85
C LYS A 7 9.46 -15.30 8.84
N CYS A 8 9.63 -14.81 7.61
CA CYS A 8 8.53 -14.79 6.61
C CYS A 8 8.30 -16.15 5.93
N VAL A 9 9.37 -16.88 5.60
CA VAL A 9 9.27 -18.28 5.14
C VAL A 9 8.76 -19.18 6.27
N LEU A 10 9.12 -18.88 7.52
CA LEU A 10 8.65 -19.48 8.75
C LEU A 10 7.26 -18.96 9.09
N MET A 11 6.79 -17.81 8.61
CA MET A 11 5.39 -17.38 8.76
C MET A 11 4.51 -18.15 7.78
N LEU A 12 4.94 -18.33 6.52
CA LEU A 12 4.30 -19.25 5.57
C LEU A 12 4.42 -20.71 6.03
N ALA A 13 5.53 -21.12 6.64
CA ALA A 13 5.70 -22.44 7.22
C ALA A 13 5.03 -22.58 8.59
N LEU A 14 4.82 -21.50 9.36
CA LEU A 14 4.06 -21.47 10.62
C LEU A 14 2.59 -21.51 10.29
N ILE A 15 2.10 -20.83 9.26
CA ILE A 15 0.76 -21.01 8.72
C ILE A 15 0.58 -22.47 8.28
N ALA A 16 1.57 -23.07 7.60
CA ALA A 16 1.54 -24.50 7.27
C ALA A 16 1.61 -25.40 8.52
N VAL A 17 2.41 -25.05 9.54
CA VAL A 17 2.64 -25.83 10.77
C VAL A 17 1.45 -25.73 11.74
N PHE A 18 0.86 -24.54 11.92
CA PHE A 18 -0.37 -24.30 12.66
C PHE A 18 -1.51 -25.09 12.03
N VAL A 19 -1.65 -25.06 10.70
CA VAL A 19 -2.63 -25.89 9.98
C VAL A 19 -2.40 -27.39 10.25
N THR A 20 -1.16 -27.88 10.26
CA THR A 20 -0.89 -29.30 10.65
C THR A 20 -1.14 -29.59 12.14
N ALA A 21 -0.87 -28.65 13.06
CA ALA A 21 -1.08 -28.86 14.49
C ALA A 21 -2.58 -28.84 14.86
N THR A 22 -3.38 -27.97 14.24
CA THR A 22 -4.84 -27.95 14.38
C THR A 22 -5.48 -29.22 13.80
N LEU A 23 -4.90 -29.81 12.75
CA LEU A 23 -5.35 -31.08 12.16
C LEU A 23 -4.93 -32.32 12.98
N ALA A 24 -3.84 -32.26 13.74
CA ALA A 24 -3.35 -33.38 14.56
C ALA A 24 -4.02 -33.48 15.96
N GLY A 25 -4.78 -32.46 16.38
CA GLY A 25 -5.38 -32.35 17.72
C GLY A 25 -6.77 -32.98 17.90
N LYS A 26 -7.26 -33.82 16.98
CA LYS A 26 -8.53 -34.54 17.15
C LYS A 26 -8.36 -36.06 16.99
N GLY A 27 -7.98 -36.68 18.10
CA GLY A 27 -8.24 -38.07 18.48
C GLY A 27 -8.08 -38.10 20.00
N GLU A 28 -8.97 -38.61 20.83
CA GLU A 28 -10.09 -39.54 20.69
C GLU A 28 -11.17 -39.12 21.70
N ASP A 29 -12.46 -39.18 21.36
CA ASP A 29 -13.47 -39.83 22.22
C ASP A 29 -14.83 -39.91 21.51
N ASP A 30 -15.51 -41.03 21.78
CA ASP A 30 -16.61 -41.64 21.05
C ASP A 30 -17.97 -40.90 21.11
N GLY A 31 -18.76 -41.04 20.03
CA GLY A 31 -20.22 -41.03 20.11
C GLY A 31 -20.96 -40.09 19.15
N ASP A 32 -21.58 -40.68 18.12
CA ASP A 32 -22.73 -40.23 17.30
C ASP A 32 -23.12 -38.75 17.26
N SER A 33 -23.05 -38.13 16.07
CA SER A 33 -24.24 -37.63 15.32
C SER A 33 -23.90 -36.61 14.21
N PHE A 34 -24.62 -36.77 13.09
CA PHE A 34 -25.02 -35.82 12.04
C PHE A 34 -23.98 -34.91 11.34
N GLY A 35 -23.97 -35.04 10.01
CA GLY A 35 -23.02 -34.42 9.10
C GLY A 35 -23.10 -32.90 8.95
N MET A 36 -21.91 -32.32 8.79
CA MET A 36 -21.63 -31.13 8.00
C MET A 36 -20.26 -31.34 7.33
N GLU A 37 -20.20 -31.28 6.00
CA GLU A 37 -18.94 -31.29 5.24
C GLU A 37 -18.14 -30.00 5.52
N GLY A 38 -17.19 -30.09 6.46
CA GLY A 38 -16.22 -29.04 6.73
C GLY A 38 -15.26 -28.84 5.55
N LYS A 39 -15.04 -27.58 5.16
CA LYS A 39 -14.11 -27.18 4.10
C LYS A 39 -12.67 -27.55 4.51
N ASP A 40 -12.05 -28.41 3.69
CA ASP A 40 -10.75 -29.08 3.91
C ASP A 40 -9.54 -28.10 3.83
N PRO A 41 -8.80 -27.85 4.94
CA PRO A 41 -7.57 -27.04 4.97
C PRO A 41 -6.47 -27.60 4.04
N MET A 42 -6.51 -28.89 3.72
CA MET A 42 -5.57 -29.54 2.80
C MET A 42 -5.75 -29.05 1.36
N LYS A 43 -6.92 -28.52 0.99
CA LYS A 43 -7.14 -27.88 -0.32
C LYS A 43 -6.36 -26.55 -0.43
N MET A 44 -6.27 -25.77 0.65
CA MET A 44 -5.52 -24.52 0.68
C MET A 44 -4.01 -24.77 0.58
N PHE A 45 -3.49 -25.73 1.34
CA PHE A 45 -2.09 -26.14 1.26
C PHE A 45 -1.72 -26.65 -0.14
N LYS A 46 -2.57 -27.48 -0.75
CA LYS A 46 -2.37 -27.96 -2.13
C LYS A 46 -2.44 -26.82 -3.17
N ALA A 47 -3.27 -25.80 -2.95
CA ALA A 47 -3.35 -24.65 -3.84
C ALA A 47 -2.07 -23.78 -3.76
N MET A 48 -1.60 -23.46 -2.56
CA MET A 48 -0.37 -22.66 -2.36
C MET A 48 0.89 -23.39 -2.84
N THR A 49 1.02 -24.68 -2.56
CA THR A 49 2.15 -25.51 -3.05
C THR A 49 2.10 -25.72 -4.57
N GLY A 50 0.90 -25.85 -5.14
CA GLY A 50 0.68 -25.91 -6.58
C GLY A 50 1.08 -24.62 -7.30
N MET A 51 0.68 -23.48 -6.75
CA MET A 51 1.05 -22.13 -7.21
C MET A 51 2.58 -21.96 -7.19
N MET A 52 3.24 -22.23 -6.06
CA MET A 52 4.71 -22.17 -5.96
C MET A 52 5.42 -23.08 -6.99
N LYS A 53 4.89 -24.29 -7.23
CA LYS A 53 5.49 -25.24 -8.17
C LYS A 53 5.27 -24.86 -9.64
N LYS A 54 4.20 -24.13 -9.98
CA LYS A 54 3.96 -23.56 -11.31
C LYS A 54 4.78 -22.31 -11.54
N MET A 55 4.87 -21.42 -10.56
CA MET A 55 5.69 -20.20 -10.64
C MET A 55 7.19 -20.51 -10.71
N MET A 56 7.66 -21.62 -10.13
CA MET A 56 9.03 -22.12 -10.34
C MET A 56 9.28 -22.70 -11.75
N LYS A 57 8.23 -22.95 -12.54
CA LYS A 57 8.32 -23.55 -13.89
C LYS A 57 8.05 -22.54 -15.02
N GLY A 58 7.32 -21.46 -14.75
CA GLY A 58 7.19 -20.31 -15.67
C GLY A 58 8.36 -19.35 -15.44
N GLY A 59 9.06 -18.97 -16.51
CA GLY A 59 10.22 -18.08 -16.43
C GLY A 59 9.94 -16.81 -15.62
N PHE A 60 10.98 -16.31 -14.96
CA PHE A 60 10.94 -15.16 -14.06
C PHE A 60 10.43 -13.90 -14.80
N GLY A 61 9.39 -13.28 -14.26
CA GLY A 61 9.00 -11.93 -14.65
C GLY A 61 10.10 -10.95 -14.28
N ARG A 62 10.94 -10.60 -15.25
CA ARG A 62 11.85 -9.45 -15.23
C ARG A 62 11.72 -8.73 -16.56
N GLU A 63 10.75 -7.82 -16.61
CA GLU A 63 10.74 -6.51 -17.31
C GLU A 63 9.28 -6.03 -17.40
N GLY A 64 8.95 -4.94 -16.71
CA GLY A 64 7.83 -4.08 -17.14
C GLY A 64 6.45 -4.26 -16.50
N ASP A 65 6.26 -5.03 -15.42
CA ASP A 65 4.92 -5.22 -14.84
C ASP A 65 4.43 -3.96 -14.09
N LYS A 66 3.82 -3.03 -14.86
CA LYS A 66 3.09 -1.86 -14.37
C LYS A 66 1.74 -2.22 -13.72
N VAL A 67 1.44 -3.50 -13.58
CA VAL A 67 0.10 -4.03 -13.30
C VAL A 67 0.20 -5.19 -12.31
N PRO A 68 -0.84 -5.44 -11.48
CA PRO A 68 -0.84 -6.57 -10.57
C PRO A 68 -0.69 -7.90 -11.31
N ALA A 69 0.25 -8.73 -10.88
CA ALA A 69 0.47 -10.07 -11.41
C ALA A 69 0.54 -11.11 -10.28
N THR A 70 0.51 -12.39 -10.64
CA THR A 70 0.63 -13.49 -9.69
C THR A 70 1.85 -13.32 -8.77
N GLY A 71 1.65 -13.43 -7.47
CA GLY A 71 2.68 -13.20 -6.45
C GLY A 71 2.79 -11.76 -5.98
N HIS A 72 2.03 -10.82 -6.55
CA HIS A 72 1.88 -9.48 -6.01
C HIS A 72 0.84 -9.48 -4.87
N VAL A 73 1.02 -8.59 -3.90
CA VAL A 73 0.09 -8.37 -2.79
C VAL A 73 -0.21 -6.87 -2.66
N LEU A 74 -1.46 -6.56 -2.40
CA LEU A 74 -1.91 -5.23 -1.99
C LEU A 74 -2.16 -5.28 -0.48
N ILE A 75 -1.60 -4.35 0.28
CA ILE A 75 -1.78 -4.25 1.72
C ILE A 75 -2.43 -2.90 2.01
N ILE A 76 -3.62 -2.94 2.60
CA ILE A 76 -4.42 -1.77 2.94
C ILE A 76 -4.69 -1.80 4.44
N SER A 77 -4.24 -0.77 5.12
CA SER A 77 -4.45 -0.63 6.57
C SER A 77 -5.05 0.71 6.89
N GLY A 78 -5.80 0.79 7.98
CA GLY A 78 -6.46 2.01 8.41
C GLY A 78 -7.29 1.80 9.65
N LYS A 79 -8.05 2.84 10.01
CA LYS A 79 -8.94 2.83 11.15
C LYS A 79 -10.37 3.11 10.71
N VAL A 80 -11.29 2.25 11.13
CA VAL A 80 -12.72 2.40 10.91
C VAL A 80 -13.28 3.44 11.87
N SER A 81 -14.17 4.31 11.40
CA SER A 81 -14.86 5.25 12.28
C SER A 81 -15.73 4.56 13.33
N GLU A 82 -15.92 5.21 14.46
CA GLU A 82 -16.91 4.78 15.45
C GLU A 82 -18.32 4.83 14.85
N ASN A 83 -19.13 3.80 15.10
CA ASN A 83 -20.49 3.64 14.56
C ASN A 83 -20.56 3.57 13.02
N ALA A 84 -19.47 3.13 12.39
CA ALA A 84 -19.42 2.91 10.95
C ALA A 84 -20.57 2.01 10.46
N GLN A 85 -21.16 2.39 9.34
CA GLN A 85 -22.17 1.60 8.65
C GLN A 85 -21.49 0.73 7.59
N LYS A 86 -20.55 1.30 6.85
CA LYS A 86 -19.82 0.58 5.81
C LYS A 86 -18.50 1.23 5.42
N PHE A 87 -17.58 0.41 4.93
CA PHE A 87 -16.50 0.87 4.06
C PHE A 87 -16.30 -0.10 2.89
N SER A 88 -15.62 0.36 1.84
CA SER A 88 -15.33 -0.48 0.68
C SER A 88 -13.91 -0.29 0.15
N ILE A 89 -13.37 -1.38 -0.39
CA ILE A 89 -12.14 -1.41 -1.17
C ILE A 89 -12.50 -1.93 -2.57
N SER A 90 -12.07 -1.22 -3.61
CA SER A 90 -12.32 -1.59 -5.01
C SER A 90 -11.02 -1.61 -5.81
N LEU A 91 -10.82 -2.68 -6.57
CA LEU A 91 -9.74 -2.81 -7.55
C LEU A 91 -10.30 -2.55 -8.96
N ALA A 92 -10.05 -1.38 -9.50
CA ALA A 92 -10.71 -0.86 -10.70
C ALA A 92 -9.76 -0.73 -11.90
N HIS A 93 -10.32 -0.75 -13.10
CA HIS A 93 -9.58 -0.59 -14.36
C HIS A 93 -8.94 0.79 -14.48
N GLN A 94 -9.64 1.81 -14.02
CA GLN A 94 -9.18 3.19 -14.03
C GLN A 94 -9.66 3.93 -12.80
N LYS A 95 -9.01 5.06 -12.52
CA LYS A 95 -9.38 5.99 -11.47
C LYS A 95 -10.71 6.66 -11.82
N GLU A 96 -11.66 6.61 -10.90
CA GLU A 96 -12.96 7.28 -10.96
C GLU A 96 -13.31 7.78 -9.55
N GLU A 97 -14.13 8.84 -9.45
CA GLU A 97 -14.66 9.30 -8.15
C GLU A 97 -15.58 8.24 -7.53
N ASN A 98 -16.48 7.67 -8.34
CA ASN A 98 -17.25 6.49 -7.99
C ASN A 98 -16.79 5.32 -8.88
N PRO A 99 -16.06 4.32 -8.35
CA PRO A 99 -15.56 3.21 -9.15
C PRO A 99 -16.68 2.33 -9.73
N TYR A 100 -17.93 2.48 -9.29
CA TYR A 100 -19.04 1.61 -9.70
C TYR A 100 -19.87 2.11 -10.89
N GLU A 101 -19.62 3.33 -11.39
CA GLU A 101 -20.45 3.93 -12.45
C GLU A 101 -19.82 3.81 -13.85
N ASN A 102 -18.52 4.11 -13.97
CA ASN A 102 -17.85 4.27 -15.27
C ASN A 102 -16.55 3.48 -15.41
N SER A 103 -16.32 2.48 -14.56
CA SER A 103 -15.11 1.66 -14.56
C SER A 103 -15.45 0.20 -14.32
N ASP A 104 -14.73 -0.70 -15.00
CA ASP A 104 -14.73 -2.11 -14.63
C ASP A 104 -14.02 -2.27 -13.28
N VAL A 105 -14.60 -3.08 -12.40
CA VAL A 105 -14.09 -3.36 -11.06
C VAL A 105 -13.85 -4.86 -10.94
N ALA A 106 -12.57 -5.25 -10.94
CA ALA A 106 -12.14 -6.64 -10.86
C ALA A 106 -12.51 -7.29 -9.53
N PHE A 107 -12.48 -6.50 -8.45
CA PHE A 107 -12.80 -6.95 -7.10
C PHE A 107 -13.37 -5.81 -6.28
N MET A 108 -14.57 -6.03 -5.76
CA MET A 108 -15.24 -5.19 -4.77
C MET A 108 -15.22 -5.93 -3.44
N PHE A 109 -14.76 -5.26 -2.39
CA PHE A 109 -14.85 -5.71 -1.01
C PHE A 109 -15.64 -4.66 -0.25
N VAL A 110 -16.84 -5.00 0.22
CA VAL A 110 -17.71 -4.08 0.96
C VAL A 110 -17.96 -4.66 2.34
N CYS A 111 -17.45 -3.99 3.36
CA CYS A 111 -17.68 -4.34 4.75
C CYS A 111 -18.93 -3.62 5.26
N GLU A 112 -19.98 -4.36 5.59
CA GLU A 112 -21.26 -3.86 6.08
C GLU A 112 -21.40 -4.22 7.57
N PHE A 113 -21.25 -3.23 8.45
CA PHE A 113 -21.25 -3.45 9.90
C PHE A 113 -22.67 -3.66 10.45
N ASP A 114 -23.65 -2.98 9.88
CA ASP A 114 -25.08 -3.11 10.22
C ASP A 114 -25.61 -4.54 10.00
N GLN A 115 -25.16 -5.18 8.93
CA GLN A 115 -25.53 -6.54 8.55
C GLN A 115 -24.50 -7.60 8.99
N GLY A 116 -23.38 -7.18 9.57
CA GLY A 116 -22.32 -8.06 10.04
C GLY A 116 -21.75 -8.97 8.96
N LYS A 117 -21.61 -8.47 7.72
CA LYS A 117 -21.14 -9.26 6.57
C LYS A 117 -20.15 -8.48 5.71
N ILE A 118 -19.31 -9.22 4.99
CA ILE A 118 -18.47 -8.67 3.92
C ILE A 118 -18.98 -9.20 2.59
N VAL A 119 -19.41 -8.30 1.73
CA VAL A 119 -19.90 -8.58 0.38
C VAL A 119 -18.76 -8.44 -0.61
N ARG A 120 -18.58 -9.46 -1.45
CA ARG A 120 -17.59 -9.49 -2.53
C ARG A 120 -18.27 -9.61 -3.87
N SER A 121 -17.83 -8.82 -4.85
CA SER A 121 -18.40 -8.80 -6.20
C SER A 121 -17.41 -8.24 -7.21
N SER A 122 -17.81 -8.13 -8.47
CA SER A 122 -17.09 -7.46 -9.55
C SER A 122 -18.08 -6.74 -10.46
N ILE A 123 -17.61 -5.77 -11.23
CA ILE A 123 -18.36 -5.15 -12.34
C ILE A 123 -17.50 -5.28 -13.58
N VAL A 124 -18.02 -5.93 -14.64
CA VAL A 124 -17.28 -6.09 -15.90
C VAL A 124 -18.22 -5.82 -17.06
N ASN A 125 -17.84 -4.90 -17.94
CA ASN A 125 -18.68 -4.38 -19.02
C ASN A 125 -20.07 -3.94 -18.50
N GLY A 126 -20.09 -3.23 -17.36
CA GLY A 126 -21.32 -2.77 -16.69
C GLY A 126 -22.17 -3.87 -16.02
N ASN A 127 -21.76 -5.14 -16.08
CA ASN A 127 -22.49 -6.23 -15.45
C ASN A 127 -21.88 -6.59 -14.10
N ARG A 128 -22.71 -6.52 -13.04
CA ARG A 128 -22.29 -6.92 -11.69
C ARG A 128 -22.36 -8.45 -11.52
N SER A 129 -21.34 -9.06 -10.92
CA SER A 129 -21.35 -10.48 -10.60
C SER A 129 -22.33 -10.80 -9.45
N VAL A 130 -22.70 -12.07 -9.33
CA VAL A 130 -23.36 -12.56 -8.10
C VAL A 130 -22.49 -12.22 -6.89
N ALA A 131 -23.13 -11.70 -5.84
CA ALA A 131 -22.47 -11.31 -4.60
C ALA A 131 -22.09 -12.54 -3.76
N GLU A 132 -20.85 -12.57 -3.29
CA GLU A 132 -20.31 -13.61 -2.40
C GLU A 132 -20.18 -13.05 -0.97
N SER A 133 -20.88 -13.63 0.01
CA SER A 133 -20.88 -13.11 1.40
C SER A 133 -20.86 -14.17 2.50
N THR A 134 -21.11 -15.44 2.18
CA THR A 134 -21.26 -16.53 3.17
C THR A 134 -20.07 -17.48 3.23
N GLU A 135 -19.18 -17.44 2.24
CA GLU A 135 -18.04 -18.34 2.14
C GLU A 135 -16.76 -17.68 2.67
N ASN A 136 -16.51 -17.82 3.96
CA ASN A 136 -15.25 -17.43 4.60
C ASN A 136 -14.45 -18.69 4.99
N LEU A 137 -13.13 -18.56 5.07
CA LEU A 137 -12.21 -19.69 5.25
C LEU A 137 -11.99 -20.06 6.72
N THR A 138 -11.70 -19.08 7.59
CA THR A 138 -11.25 -19.35 8.97
C THR A 138 -12.15 -18.75 10.04
N SER A 139 -12.83 -17.65 9.77
CA SER A 139 -13.61 -16.96 10.79
C SER A 139 -15.01 -17.55 10.94
N ASN A 140 -15.38 -17.88 12.19
CA ASN A 140 -16.78 -18.14 12.57
C ASN A 140 -17.67 -16.89 12.39
N LYS A 141 -17.06 -15.71 12.22
CA LYS A 141 -17.73 -14.44 11.93
C LYS A 141 -17.75 -14.16 10.42
N LEU A 142 -18.88 -13.72 9.88
CA LEU A 142 -19.00 -13.32 8.47
C LEU A 142 -18.26 -12.01 8.15
N GLN A 143 -17.96 -11.23 9.18
CA GLN A 143 -17.28 -9.95 9.16
C GLN A 143 -16.49 -9.83 10.48
N PRO A 144 -15.14 -9.82 10.44
CA PRO A 144 -14.33 -9.82 11.65
C PRO A 144 -13.83 -8.43 12.08
N ILE A 145 -13.98 -7.39 11.26
CA ILE A 145 -13.46 -6.04 11.53
C ILE A 145 -14.36 -5.31 12.53
N GLU A 146 -13.81 -4.62 13.51
CA GLU A 146 -14.60 -3.91 14.51
C GLU A 146 -14.80 -2.44 14.10
N SER A 147 -16.01 -1.89 14.33
CA SER A 147 -16.21 -0.44 14.20
C SER A 147 -15.38 0.29 15.27
N GLY A 148 -14.72 1.38 14.89
CA GLY A 148 -13.72 2.05 15.75
C GLY A 148 -12.36 1.35 15.79
N GLY A 149 -12.28 0.13 15.25
CA GLY A 149 -11.06 -0.69 15.24
C GLY A 149 -10.14 -0.36 14.07
N GLU A 150 -8.87 -0.75 14.23
CA GLU A 150 -7.91 -0.80 13.14
C GLU A 150 -8.08 -2.09 12.34
N PHE A 151 -7.66 -2.06 11.09
CA PHE A 151 -7.63 -3.24 10.23
C PHE A 151 -6.40 -3.25 9.35
N THR A 152 -5.97 -4.44 8.96
CA THR A 152 -5.05 -4.71 7.85
C THR A 152 -5.68 -5.74 6.92
N ILE A 153 -5.89 -5.36 5.67
CA ILE A 153 -6.39 -6.25 4.61
C ILE A 153 -5.26 -6.51 3.61
N CYS A 154 -4.91 -7.79 3.43
CA CYS A 154 -3.98 -8.20 2.39
C CYS A 154 -4.74 -8.89 1.25
N ILE A 155 -4.54 -8.42 0.02
CA ILE A 155 -5.10 -9.00 -1.20
C ILE A 155 -3.95 -9.55 -2.05
N LEU A 156 -3.68 -10.84 -1.92
CA LEU A 156 -2.67 -11.55 -2.69
C LEU A 156 -3.24 -12.00 -4.05
N VAL A 157 -2.57 -11.64 -5.12
CA VAL A 157 -2.87 -12.08 -6.49
C VAL A 157 -2.34 -13.50 -6.69
N GLY A 158 -3.25 -14.47 -6.76
CA GLY A 158 -2.95 -15.87 -7.08
C GLY A 158 -2.86 -16.14 -8.58
N ASP A 159 -2.91 -17.42 -8.95
CA ASP A 159 -2.91 -17.85 -10.36
C ASP A 159 -4.27 -17.60 -11.04
N ASP A 160 -5.37 -17.75 -10.30
CA ASP A 160 -6.75 -17.71 -10.84
C ASP A 160 -7.75 -16.96 -9.94
N ARG A 161 -7.28 -16.39 -8.82
CA ARG A 161 -8.10 -15.76 -7.79
C ARG A 161 -7.29 -14.80 -6.92
N PHE A 162 -7.98 -13.89 -6.24
CA PHE A 162 -7.46 -13.18 -5.10
C PHE A 162 -7.55 -14.04 -3.85
N HIS A 163 -6.51 -13.97 -3.01
CA HIS A 163 -6.45 -14.56 -1.68
C HIS A 163 -6.46 -13.40 -0.68
N VAL A 164 -7.49 -13.33 0.15
CA VAL A 164 -7.71 -12.19 1.05
C VAL A 164 -7.54 -12.62 2.50
N SER A 165 -6.77 -11.87 3.27
CA SER A 165 -6.69 -11.97 4.73
C SER A 165 -7.08 -10.66 5.39
N ILE A 166 -7.53 -10.76 6.65
CA ILE A 166 -7.86 -9.63 7.52
C ILE A 166 -7.11 -9.88 8.82
N ASP A 167 -6.30 -8.93 9.27
CA ASP A 167 -5.52 -8.98 10.53
C ASP A 167 -4.77 -10.32 10.70
N ASP A 168 -3.98 -10.64 9.67
CA ASP A 168 -3.19 -11.89 9.55
C ASP A 168 -4.00 -13.20 9.45
N GLU A 169 -5.33 -13.16 9.50
CA GLU A 169 -6.18 -14.34 9.34
C GLU A 169 -6.74 -14.48 7.92
N ALA A 170 -6.60 -15.68 7.34
CA ALA A 170 -7.08 -15.96 5.99
C ALA A 170 -8.62 -15.86 5.90
N PHE A 171 -9.13 -14.88 5.17
CA PHE A 171 -10.55 -14.58 5.16
C PHE A 171 -11.29 -15.27 4.01
N CYS A 172 -10.87 -15.06 2.77
CA CYS A 172 -11.58 -15.61 1.62
C CYS A 172 -10.74 -15.76 0.34
N PHE A 173 -11.34 -16.40 -0.66
CA PHE A 173 -10.88 -16.37 -2.04
C PHE A 173 -11.93 -15.70 -2.93
N PHE A 174 -11.48 -14.98 -3.97
CA PHE A 174 -12.36 -14.42 -4.98
C PHE A 174 -11.79 -14.66 -6.38
N LYS A 175 -12.48 -15.44 -7.22
CA LYS A 175 -12.00 -15.77 -8.57
C LYS A 175 -11.95 -14.53 -9.46
N PHE A 176 -10.92 -14.43 -10.30
CA PHE A 176 -10.81 -13.35 -11.28
C PHE A 176 -12.02 -13.36 -12.23
N LYS A 177 -12.56 -12.18 -12.51
CA LYS A 177 -13.67 -11.97 -13.46
C LYS A 177 -13.25 -11.17 -14.69
N MET A 178 -12.05 -10.60 -14.65
CA MET A 178 -11.35 -9.91 -15.73
C MET A 178 -9.82 -10.13 -15.55
N PRO A 179 -8.98 -9.85 -16.56
CA PRO A 179 -7.54 -9.96 -16.42
C PRO A 179 -7.01 -9.01 -15.32
N VAL A 180 -6.18 -9.52 -14.41
CA VAL A 180 -5.58 -8.72 -13.34
C VAL A 180 -4.67 -7.61 -13.85
N SER A 181 -4.10 -7.79 -15.04
CA SER A 181 -3.31 -6.80 -15.75
C SER A 181 -4.10 -5.54 -16.12
N GLU A 182 -5.43 -5.60 -16.11
CA GLU A 182 -6.28 -4.45 -16.41
C GLU A 182 -6.53 -3.56 -15.19
N ILE A 183 -6.13 -3.96 -13.98
CA ILE A 183 -6.32 -3.19 -12.75
C ILE A 183 -5.28 -2.08 -12.68
N LYS A 184 -5.72 -0.82 -12.59
CA LYS A 184 -4.83 0.36 -12.52
C LYS A 184 -5.14 1.29 -11.36
N ALA A 185 -6.26 1.08 -10.65
CA ALA A 185 -6.65 1.94 -9.55
C ALA A 185 -7.17 1.12 -8.36
N ILE A 186 -6.88 1.62 -7.16
CA ILE A 186 -7.45 1.14 -5.90
C ILE A 186 -8.24 2.30 -5.31
N SER A 187 -9.49 2.05 -4.95
CA SER A 187 -10.32 3.01 -4.23
C SER A 187 -10.66 2.45 -2.86
N VAL A 188 -10.47 3.27 -1.83
CA VAL A 188 -10.89 2.98 -0.45
C VAL A 188 -11.82 4.11 -0.03
N SER A 189 -13.04 3.77 0.40
CA SER A 189 -14.08 4.76 0.68
C SER A 189 -15.06 4.29 1.76
N GLY A 190 -15.83 5.21 2.32
CA GLY A 190 -16.80 4.95 3.38
C GLY A 190 -16.34 5.46 4.74
N ASP A 191 -16.84 4.84 5.79
CA ASP A 191 -16.75 5.32 7.17
C ASP A 191 -15.40 4.95 7.82
N LEU A 192 -14.34 5.66 7.41
CA LEU A 192 -12.98 5.49 7.89
C LEU A 192 -12.46 6.79 8.52
N ASP A 193 -11.77 6.68 9.66
CA ASP A 193 -11.03 7.79 10.25
C ASP A 193 -9.80 8.11 9.41
N ASN A 194 -9.10 7.08 8.93
CA ASN A 194 -7.96 7.19 8.04
C ASN A 194 -7.67 5.91 7.25
N VAL A 195 -6.84 6.05 6.23
CA VAL A 195 -6.06 4.97 5.60
C VAL A 195 -4.61 5.26 5.92
N SER A 196 -3.93 4.32 6.58
CA SER A 196 -2.54 4.46 7.05
C SER A 196 -1.53 3.69 6.20
N GLN A 197 -2.00 2.80 5.33
CA GLN A 197 -1.15 2.03 4.43
C GLN A 197 -1.87 1.72 3.12
N LEU A 198 -1.16 1.94 2.02
CA LEU A 198 -1.55 1.49 0.67
C LEU A 198 -0.29 1.02 -0.06
N ASP A 199 0.10 -0.22 0.22
CA ASP A 199 1.29 -0.83 -0.35
C ASP A 199 0.95 -1.84 -1.44
N HIS A 200 1.71 -1.80 -2.53
CA HIS A 200 1.80 -2.83 -3.53
C HIS A 200 3.18 -3.47 -3.44
N ARG A 201 3.22 -4.78 -3.19
CA ARG A 201 4.48 -5.53 -3.01
C ARG A 201 4.47 -6.78 -3.86
N LEU A 202 5.65 -7.30 -4.11
CA LEU A 202 5.91 -8.63 -4.64
C LEU A 202 6.31 -9.51 -3.46
N ILE A 203 5.68 -10.67 -3.30
CA ILE A 203 6.06 -11.66 -2.26
C ILE A 203 6.73 -12.90 -2.85
N PHE A 204 6.68 -13.07 -4.16
CA PHE A 204 7.34 -14.16 -4.89
C PHE A 204 7.91 -13.61 -6.21
N PRO A 205 9.14 -13.98 -6.63
CA PRO A 205 10.04 -14.95 -6.00
C PRO A 205 10.77 -14.43 -4.75
N MET A 206 10.75 -13.12 -4.51
CA MET A 206 11.36 -12.47 -3.35
C MET A 206 10.49 -11.31 -2.87
N LEU A 207 10.48 -11.08 -1.55
CA LEU A 207 9.81 -9.93 -0.95
C LEU A 207 10.42 -8.63 -1.48
N TYR A 208 9.60 -7.77 -2.08
CA TYR A 208 10.03 -6.50 -2.63
C TYR A 208 8.88 -5.49 -2.76
N PRO A 209 9.04 -4.22 -2.35
CA PRO A 209 10.12 -3.74 -1.51
C PRO A 209 10.05 -4.34 -0.09
N LEU A 210 11.17 -4.29 0.60
CA LEU A 210 11.31 -4.66 2.00
C LEU A 210 10.57 -3.65 2.89
N VAL A 211 10.12 -4.10 4.06
CA VAL A 211 9.47 -3.22 5.05
C VAL A 211 10.56 -2.67 5.96
N ASN A 212 10.62 -1.35 6.11
CA ASN A 212 11.29 -0.75 7.26
C ASN A 212 10.24 -0.59 8.38
N LYS A 213 10.30 -1.44 9.41
CA LYS A 213 9.25 -1.55 10.45
C LYS A 213 9.49 -0.67 11.67
N ASP A 214 10.65 -0.05 11.78
CA ASP A 214 11.10 0.56 13.04
C ASP A 214 11.04 2.10 13.02
N VAL A 215 10.25 2.70 12.11
CA VAL A 215 10.03 4.15 12.11
C VAL A 215 8.79 4.45 12.97
N PRO A 216 8.93 5.14 14.11
CA PRO A 216 7.78 5.53 14.93
C PRO A 216 6.94 6.61 14.23
N ASP A 217 5.66 6.67 14.61
CA ASP A 217 4.70 7.73 14.20
C ASP A 217 4.45 7.82 12.68
N ILE A 218 4.59 6.72 11.96
CA ILE A 218 4.15 6.64 10.57
C ILE A 218 2.62 6.74 10.49
N VAL A 219 2.13 7.77 9.81
CA VAL A 219 0.70 8.01 9.59
C VAL A 219 0.23 7.54 8.22
N PHE A 220 1.15 7.39 7.26
CA PHE A 220 0.84 6.86 5.94
C PHE A 220 2.05 6.17 5.31
N SER A 221 1.83 5.11 4.54
CA SER A 221 2.86 4.49 3.70
C SER A 221 2.31 4.10 2.35
N SER A 222 3.13 4.28 1.31
CA SER A 222 2.84 3.76 -0.01
C SER A 222 4.11 3.33 -0.72
N PHE A 223 4.18 2.04 -0.97
CA PHE A 223 5.25 1.38 -1.69
C PHE A 223 4.72 0.70 -2.95
N ILE A 224 5.53 0.64 -3.99
CA ILE A 224 5.25 -0.12 -5.21
C ILE A 224 6.34 -1.17 -5.44
N PRO A 225 6.05 -2.31 -6.11
CA PRO A 225 7.00 -3.39 -6.32
C PRO A 225 7.92 -3.08 -7.51
N LYS A 226 8.41 -1.84 -7.57
CA LYS A 226 9.19 -1.30 -8.67
C LYS A 226 10.02 -0.11 -8.21
N GLU A 227 11.23 -0.01 -8.73
CA GLU A 227 12.10 1.13 -8.55
C GLU A 227 11.58 2.38 -9.28
N TYR A 228 11.78 3.54 -8.68
CA TYR A 228 11.63 4.81 -9.37
C TYR A 228 12.76 4.98 -10.38
N LYS A 229 12.50 5.82 -11.39
CA LYS A 229 13.47 6.17 -12.43
C LYS A 229 13.30 7.64 -12.82
N PRO A 230 14.26 8.23 -13.53
CA PRO A 230 14.09 9.53 -14.17
C PRO A 230 12.82 9.55 -15.03
N GLY A 231 12.00 10.60 -14.88
CA GLY A 231 10.65 10.69 -15.47
C GLY A 231 9.53 10.17 -14.56
N HIS A 232 9.83 9.72 -13.34
CA HIS A 232 8.79 9.31 -12.39
C HIS A 232 8.27 10.51 -11.61
N VAL A 233 6.95 10.70 -11.58
CA VAL A 233 6.27 11.76 -10.84
C VAL A 233 5.33 11.12 -9.84
N VAL A 234 5.58 11.37 -8.55
CA VAL A 234 4.70 10.93 -7.46
C VAL A 234 3.78 12.09 -7.09
N LEU A 235 2.48 11.89 -7.21
CA LEU A 235 1.47 12.86 -6.79
C LEU A 235 0.90 12.43 -5.45
N ILE A 236 0.90 13.34 -4.47
CA ILE A 236 0.40 13.08 -3.12
C ILE A 236 -0.62 14.15 -2.78
N SER A 237 -1.88 13.75 -2.64
CA SER A 237 -2.97 14.62 -2.22
C SER A 237 -3.36 14.35 -0.78
N GLY A 238 -3.61 15.40 -0.03
CA GLY A 238 -4.00 15.27 1.37
C GLY A 238 -4.46 16.57 2.00
N ILE A 239 -4.75 16.49 3.30
CA ILE A 239 -5.13 17.63 4.13
C ILE A 239 -4.29 17.54 5.42
N ALA A 240 -3.67 18.67 5.78
CA ALA A 240 -3.05 18.84 7.09
C ALA A 240 -4.06 19.54 8.01
N SER A 241 -4.25 19.05 9.24
CA SER A 241 -5.16 19.62 10.24
C SER A 241 -4.54 19.56 11.64
N GLY A 242 -5.15 20.20 12.64
CA GLY A 242 -4.62 20.21 14.01
C GLY A 242 -3.66 21.39 14.24
N ASN A 243 -2.45 21.10 14.73
CA ASN A 243 -1.45 22.09 15.12
C ASN A 243 -1.01 22.99 13.94
N PRO A 244 -1.27 24.31 13.97
CA PRO A 244 -0.90 25.22 12.89
C PRO A 244 0.56 25.63 12.84
N GLU A 245 1.34 25.26 13.86
CA GLU A 245 2.79 25.45 13.90
C GLU A 245 3.52 24.10 13.75
N GLY A 246 2.78 23.02 13.49
CA GLY A 246 3.34 21.68 13.37
C GLY A 246 4.13 21.47 12.08
N GLU A 247 4.58 20.24 11.90
CA GLU A 247 5.30 19.81 10.72
C GLU A 247 4.98 18.37 10.36
N PHE A 248 5.22 17.99 9.12
CA PHE A 248 5.21 16.58 8.74
C PHE A 248 6.39 16.29 7.83
N VAL A 249 6.67 15.01 7.64
CA VAL A 249 7.80 14.55 6.86
C VAL A 249 7.34 13.49 5.87
N ILE A 250 7.68 13.67 4.61
CA ILE A 250 7.60 12.64 3.57
C ILE A 250 9.01 12.06 3.40
N MET A 251 9.16 10.79 3.76
CA MET A 251 10.43 10.08 3.78
C MET A 251 10.50 9.10 2.62
N PHE A 252 11.47 9.32 1.74
CA PHE A 252 11.84 8.39 0.69
C PHE A 252 13.02 7.56 1.20
N ASN A 253 12.71 6.38 1.73
CA ASN A 253 13.68 5.54 2.43
C ASN A 253 14.42 4.60 1.48
N GLU A 254 15.65 4.24 1.86
CA GLU A 254 16.37 3.15 1.22
C GLU A 254 15.65 1.83 1.48
N ASN A 255 15.36 1.08 0.41
CA ASN A 255 14.69 -0.19 0.51
C ASN A 255 15.43 -1.18 1.44
N GLY A 256 14.81 -1.48 2.58
CA GLY A 256 15.33 -2.42 3.57
C GLY A 256 16.32 -1.85 4.59
N ARG A 257 16.51 -0.52 4.64
CA ARG A 257 17.32 0.17 5.64
C ARG A 257 16.56 1.34 6.28
N SER A 258 17.10 1.88 7.38
CA SER A 258 16.56 3.06 8.08
C SER A 258 16.98 4.40 7.47
N ARG A 259 17.90 4.37 6.50
CA ARG A 259 18.40 5.55 5.80
C ARG A 259 17.29 6.27 5.04
N GLN A 260 17.21 7.58 5.26
CA GLN A 260 16.28 8.46 4.56
C GLN A 260 17.03 9.11 3.39
N LEU A 261 16.85 8.55 2.20
CA LEU A 261 17.50 9.07 0.99
C LEU A 261 17.01 10.48 0.71
N ILE A 262 15.74 10.77 0.99
CA ILE A 262 15.19 12.12 0.92
C ILE A 262 14.22 12.31 2.07
N HIS A 263 14.49 13.32 2.89
CA HIS A 263 13.64 13.79 3.97
C HIS A 263 13.01 15.11 3.56
N LEU A 264 11.75 15.09 3.10
CA LEU A 264 11.00 16.27 2.69
C LEU A 264 10.07 16.72 3.81
N ASN A 265 10.32 17.90 4.38
CA ASN A 265 9.72 18.35 5.62
C ASN A 265 9.07 19.73 5.47
N PRO A 266 7.76 19.79 5.19
CA PRO A 266 6.98 21.02 5.31
C PRO A 266 6.82 21.44 6.78
N ARG A 267 7.32 22.63 7.12
CA ARG A 267 7.29 23.23 8.46
C ARG A 267 6.38 24.45 8.49
N PHE A 268 5.26 24.36 9.21
CA PHE A 268 4.25 25.43 9.20
C PHE A 268 4.69 26.66 10.03
N ASP A 269 5.43 26.46 11.13
CA ASP A 269 6.00 27.51 11.96
C ASP A 269 6.99 28.42 11.18
N GLN A 270 7.87 27.80 10.40
CA GLN A 270 8.90 28.46 9.61
C GLN A 270 8.39 28.93 8.24
N GLN A 271 7.18 28.51 7.86
CA GLN A 271 6.61 28.70 6.53
C GLN A 271 7.63 28.37 5.45
N SER A 272 8.22 27.17 5.53
CA SER A 272 9.16 26.69 4.53
C SER A 272 9.13 25.17 4.40
N VAL A 273 9.61 24.69 3.26
CA VAL A 273 9.81 23.27 2.99
C VAL A 273 11.31 23.01 3.02
N VAL A 274 11.73 22.06 3.85
CA VAL A 274 13.13 21.68 4.01
C VAL A 274 13.35 20.30 3.41
N MET A 275 14.46 20.12 2.71
CA MET A 275 14.93 18.82 2.25
C MET A 275 16.33 18.52 2.78
N ASN A 276 16.52 17.30 3.27
CA ASN A 276 17.82 16.78 3.71
C ASN A 276 17.92 15.25 3.43
N THR A 277 19.06 14.65 3.78
CA THR A 277 19.36 13.22 3.66
C THR A 277 19.91 12.70 4.99
N MET A 278 19.65 11.44 5.31
CA MET A 278 20.22 10.73 6.46
C MET A 278 20.72 9.36 5.99
N LEU A 279 22.02 9.26 5.71
CA LEU A 279 22.62 8.11 5.03
C LEU A 279 23.33 7.13 5.97
N ASP A 280 23.34 7.38 7.27
CA ASP A 280 23.73 6.39 8.27
C ASP A 280 22.51 5.85 9.01
N ASP A 281 22.71 4.70 9.66
CA ASP A 281 21.67 4.06 10.48
C ASP A 281 21.49 4.77 11.85
N ASP A 282 22.29 5.80 12.13
CA ASP A 282 22.17 6.68 13.30
C ASP A 282 21.24 7.86 12.94
N GLU A 283 20.10 7.96 13.64
CA GLU A 283 19.07 8.98 13.41
C GLU A 283 19.56 10.43 13.63
N SER A 284 20.75 10.60 14.18
CA SER A 284 21.41 11.90 14.33
C SER A 284 22.35 12.28 13.19
N SER A 285 22.60 11.38 12.23
CA SER A 285 23.53 11.58 11.10
C SER A 285 22.85 12.21 9.89
N TRP A 286 22.38 13.45 10.08
CA TRP A 286 21.89 14.30 9.00
C TRP A 286 23.07 14.89 8.20
N ALA A 287 22.89 15.10 6.90
CA ALA A 287 23.85 15.89 6.15
C ALA A 287 23.84 17.35 6.64
N ASP A 288 25.02 17.98 6.67
CA ASP A 288 25.19 19.37 7.13
C ASP A 288 24.41 20.38 6.26
N ALA A 289 24.18 20.05 4.99
CA ALA A 289 23.54 20.93 4.01
C ALA A 289 22.05 20.63 3.88
N GLU A 290 21.22 21.53 4.41
CA GLU A 290 19.78 21.56 4.15
C GLU A 290 19.45 22.43 2.92
N VAL A 291 18.46 22.01 2.14
CA VAL A 291 17.87 22.85 1.09
C VAL A 291 16.50 23.35 1.58
N GLN A 292 16.30 24.66 1.58
CA GLN A 292 15.07 25.29 2.08
C GLN A 292 14.37 26.09 0.97
N SER A 293 13.04 25.95 0.87
CA SER A 293 12.22 26.72 -0.06
C SER A 293 12.03 28.16 0.40
N GLN A 294 11.80 29.07 -0.57
CA GLN A 294 11.41 30.46 -0.29
C GLN A 294 9.89 30.66 -0.22
N ILE A 295 9.13 29.64 -0.62
CA ILE A 295 7.66 29.65 -0.63
C ILE A 295 7.12 28.48 0.17
N PHE A 296 5.93 28.66 0.74
CA PHE A 296 5.23 27.65 1.52
C PHE A 296 3.75 27.60 1.14
N PRO A 297 3.37 26.71 0.21
CA PRO A 297 2.01 26.65 -0.35
C PRO A 297 1.07 25.73 0.44
N PHE A 298 1.36 25.45 1.71
CA PHE A 298 0.52 24.62 2.58
C PHE A 298 -0.27 25.48 3.56
N GLU A 299 -1.52 25.09 3.80
CA GLU A 299 -2.40 25.74 4.76
C GLU A 299 -3.18 24.67 5.54
N ILE A 300 -3.33 24.89 6.84
CA ILE A 300 -4.11 24.00 7.70
C ILE A 300 -5.57 23.99 7.28
N ASN A 301 -6.18 22.80 7.32
CA ASN A 301 -7.54 22.50 6.91
C ASN A 301 -7.84 22.80 5.43
N LYS A 302 -6.82 22.98 4.59
CA LYS A 302 -6.98 23.08 3.13
C LYS A 302 -6.37 21.87 2.42
N PRO A 303 -6.99 21.41 1.32
CA PRO A 303 -6.37 20.40 0.47
C PRO A 303 -5.04 20.90 -0.10
N PHE A 304 -4.04 20.01 -0.11
CA PHE A 304 -2.81 20.19 -0.85
C PHE A 304 -2.67 19.06 -1.88
N LYS A 305 -1.91 19.33 -2.93
CA LYS A 305 -1.41 18.30 -3.83
C LYS A 305 0.06 18.57 -4.15
N ILE A 306 0.92 17.65 -3.72
CA ILE A 306 2.36 17.67 -4.00
C ILE A 306 2.60 16.88 -5.29
N SER A 307 3.43 17.43 -6.17
CA SER A 307 4.02 16.75 -7.32
C SER A 307 5.53 16.65 -7.09
N ALA A 308 6.00 15.43 -6.86
CA ALA A 308 7.39 15.08 -6.63
C ALA A 308 7.96 14.43 -7.89
N ALA A 309 8.66 15.23 -8.69
CA ALA A 309 9.19 14.83 -9.99
C ALA A 309 10.67 14.44 -9.88
N PHE A 310 10.97 13.18 -10.17
CA PHE A 310 12.32 12.62 -10.19
C PHE A 310 12.92 12.78 -11.58
N THR A 311 13.91 13.65 -11.74
CA THR A 311 14.69 13.80 -12.98
C THR A 311 15.98 12.98 -12.92
N ASP A 312 16.80 13.02 -13.96
CA ASP A 312 18.13 12.38 -13.96
C ASP A 312 19.06 12.95 -12.85
N SER A 313 18.84 14.18 -12.37
CA SER A 313 19.75 14.87 -11.45
C SER A 313 19.11 15.41 -10.18
N ASP A 314 17.80 15.64 -10.17
CA ASP A 314 17.12 16.36 -9.10
C ASP A 314 15.76 15.75 -8.78
N LEU A 315 15.36 15.85 -7.52
CA LEU A 315 13.95 15.81 -7.14
C LEU A 315 13.40 17.23 -7.19
N LYS A 316 12.39 17.48 -8.02
CA LYS A 316 11.69 18.77 -8.11
C LYS A 316 10.34 18.66 -7.42
N ILE A 317 10.00 19.67 -6.61
CA ILE A 317 8.75 19.73 -5.87
C ILE A 317 7.90 20.89 -6.39
N ALA A 318 6.64 20.60 -6.68
CA ALA A 318 5.62 21.58 -6.95
C ALA A 318 4.37 21.27 -6.11
N THR A 319 3.67 22.31 -5.69
CA THR A 319 2.43 22.18 -4.93
C THR A 319 1.45 23.24 -5.40
N ASN A 320 0.19 22.86 -5.56
CA ASN A 320 -0.89 23.77 -5.93
C ASN A 320 -0.67 24.53 -7.25
N GLY A 321 -0.04 23.88 -8.23
CA GLY A 321 0.27 24.46 -9.54
C GLY A 321 1.55 25.29 -9.58
N GLN A 322 2.27 25.41 -8.46
CA GLN A 322 3.45 26.26 -8.33
C GLN A 322 4.71 25.45 -8.01
N TYR A 323 5.79 25.70 -8.74
CA TYR A 323 7.13 25.19 -8.41
C TYR A 323 7.58 25.71 -7.04
N VAL A 324 8.03 24.81 -6.16
CA VAL A 324 8.46 25.13 -4.79
C VAL A 324 9.97 25.15 -4.65
N MET A 325 10.63 24.05 -5.02
CA MET A 325 12.08 23.87 -4.83
C MET A 325 12.59 22.65 -5.60
N SER A 326 13.91 22.47 -5.64
CA SER A 326 14.58 21.27 -6.12
C SER A 326 15.64 20.80 -5.13
N PHE A 327 15.94 19.50 -5.16
CA PHE A 327 16.97 18.87 -4.35
C PHE A 327 17.87 18.02 -5.26
N SER A 328 19.18 18.29 -5.25
CA SER A 328 20.10 17.56 -6.11
C SER A 328 20.34 16.15 -5.57
N LEU A 329 20.02 15.15 -6.39
CA LEU A 329 20.19 13.73 -6.06
C LEU A 329 21.68 13.32 -6.00
N LYS A 330 22.59 14.16 -6.50
CA LYS A 330 24.05 13.97 -6.37
C LYS A 330 24.54 14.05 -4.93
N GLN A 331 23.77 14.64 -4.03
CA GLN A 331 24.09 14.69 -2.59
C GLN A 331 23.91 13.33 -1.91
N ILE A 332 23.26 12.37 -2.56
CA ILE A 332 23.00 11.04 -2.03
C ILE A 332 24.13 10.11 -2.45
N GLU A 333 25.13 9.95 -1.57
CA GLU A 333 26.32 9.13 -1.81
C GLU A 333 26.14 7.72 -1.21
N LEU A 334 25.77 6.74 -2.04
CA LEU A 334 25.39 5.38 -1.60
C LEU A 334 26.54 4.34 -1.65
N GLY A 335 27.77 4.80 -1.92
CA GLY A 335 28.93 3.95 -2.20
C GLY A 335 29.08 3.61 -3.68
N ASP A 336 30.19 2.97 -4.05
CA ASP A 336 30.73 2.94 -5.41
C ASP A 336 29.83 2.24 -6.47
N ASP A 337 28.89 1.38 -6.05
CA ASP A 337 28.11 0.52 -6.96
C ASP A 337 26.58 0.68 -6.83
N GLN A 338 26.09 1.69 -6.12
CA GLN A 338 24.64 1.87 -5.91
C GLN A 338 24.15 3.25 -6.35
N THR A 339 23.00 3.27 -7.01
CA THR A 339 22.28 4.51 -7.31
C THR A 339 20.93 4.52 -6.61
N ILE A 340 20.39 5.73 -6.36
CA ILE A 340 19.04 5.89 -5.80
C ILE A 340 17.97 5.13 -6.61
N TRP A 341 18.17 4.99 -7.92
CA TRP A 341 17.27 4.32 -8.86
C TRP A 341 17.18 2.80 -8.69
N GLU A 342 18.03 2.19 -7.87
CA GLU A 342 18.01 0.75 -7.61
C GLU A 342 17.30 0.40 -6.29
N ILE A 343 17.03 1.41 -5.46
CA ILE A 343 16.63 1.24 -4.06
C ILE A 343 15.41 2.08 -3.67
N LEU A 344 15.00 3.03 -4.49
CA LEU A 344 13.85 3.89 -4.18
C LEU A 344 12.56 3.33 -4.77
N THR A 345 11.59 2.99 -3.92
CA THR A 345 10.38 2.25 -4.33
C THR A 345 9.07 2.82 -3.79
N GLY A 346 9.13 3.86 -2.97
CA GLY A 346 7.98 4.35 -2.23
C GLY A 346 8.34 5.42 -1.22
N PHE A 347 7.38 5.75 -0.37
CA PHE A 347 7.55 6.72 0.69
C PHE A 347 6.72 6.37 1.92
N GLN A 348 7.11 6.95 3.04
CA GLN A 348 6.36 6.96 4.29
C GLN A 348 6.13 8.41 4.71
N ILE A 349 5.07 8.65 5.47
CA ILE A 349 4.77 9.96 6.04
C ILE A 349 4.73 9.85 7.54
N LYS A 350 5.47 10.72 8.21
CA LYS A 350 5.43 10.92 9.65
C LYS A 350 4.78 12.27 9.94
N ALA A 351 3.87 12.30 10.91
CA ALA A 351 3.32 13.55 11.43
C ALA A 351 4.11 13.98 12.67
N GLY A 352 4.33 15.28 12.82
CA GLY A 352 4.85 15.88 14.04
C GLY A 352 3.80 15.92 15.16
N GLU A 353 4.15 16.61 16.25
CA GLU A 353 3.29 16.70 17.42
C GLU A 353 1.98 17.46 17.11
N ASP A 354 0.85 16.85 17.45
CA ASP A 354 -0.53 17.38 17.35
C ASP A 354 -0.99 17.84 15.96
N ILE A 355 -0.22 17.57 14.90
CA ILE A 355 -0.66 17.73 13.51
C ILE A 355 -1.17 16.40 12.96
N LYS A 356 -2.26 16.44 12.21
CA LYS A 356 -2.86 15.28 11.56
C LYS A 356 -2.72 15.41 10.06
N ILE A 357 -2.13 14.40 9.43
CA ILE A 357 -1.99 14.32 7.98
C ILE A 357 -2.88 13.20 7.46
N GLN A 358 -3.87 13.56 6.66
CA GLN A 358 -4.73 12.61 5.98
C GLN A 358 -4.39 12.60 4.48
N ILE A 359 -3.87 11.48 4.00
CA ILE A 359 -3.66 11.27 2.57
C ILE A 359 -4.96 10.79 1.94
N THR A 360 -5.39 11.49 0.91
CA THR A 360 -6.63 11.19 0.17
C THR A 360 -6.33 10.54 -1.17
N GLN A 361 -5.13 10.72 -1.70
CA GLN A 361 -4.76 10.18 -2.99
C GLN A 361 -3.25 10.04 -3.17
N VAL A 362 -2.83 8.98 -3.87
CA VAL A 362 -1.47 8.79 -4.37
C VAL A 362 -1.54 8.40 -5.84
N GLU A 363 -0.72 9.00 -6.69
CA GLU A 363 -0.55 8.60 -8.09
C GLU A 363 0.92 8.44 -8.41
N HIS A 364 1.24 7.40 -9.19
CA HIS A 364 2.56 7.22 -9.78
C HIS A 364 2.43 7.41 -11.29
N VAL A 365 3.03 8.47 -11.81
CA VAL A 365 3.01 8.80 -13.24
C VAL A 365 4.41 8.60 -13.79
N GLU A 366 4.55 7.81 -14.85
CA GLU A 366 5.80 7.69 -15.59
C GLU A 366 5.69 8.48 -16.89
N THR A 367 6.53 9.50 -17.04
CA THR A 367 6.68 10.28 -18.26
C THR A 367 7.80 9.71 -19.12
N GLU A 368 7.72 9.91 -20.44
CA GLU A 368 8.86 9.67 -21.34
C GLU A 368 9.92 10.77 -21.24
N ASP A 369 9.49 11.98 -20.85
CA ASP A 369 10.37 13.10 -20.57
C ASP A 369 11.02 12.95 -19.19
N LYS A 370 12.32 12.71 -19.18
CA LYS A 370 13.12 12.56 -17.95
C LYS A 370 13.30 13.86 -17.17
N ASP A 371 13.06 15.02 -17.80
CA ASP A 371 13.13 16.31 -17.11
C ASP A 371 11.82 16.67 -16.41
N CYS A 372 10.77 15.86 -16.63
CA CYS A 372 9.42 16.01 -16.09
C CYS A 372 8.84 17.40 -16.38
N GLN A 373 8.96 17.91 -17.61
CA GLN A 373 8.44 19.24 -17.95
C GLN A 373 6.93 19.32 -17.72
N GLY A 374 6.49 20.40 -17.07
CA GLY A 374 5.08 20.66 -16.78
C GLY A 374 4.53 19.87 -15.60
N PHE A 375 5.37 19.18 -14.81
CA PHE A 375 4.95 18.45 -13.61
C PHE A 375 4.20 19.32 -12.59
N GLU A 376 4.39 20.64 -12.62
CA GLU A 376 3.69 21.59 -11.77
C GLU A 376 2.18 21.56 -12.02
N SER A 377 1.76 21.40 -13.28
CA SER A 377 0.35 21.34 -13.64
C SER A 377 -0.37 20.13 -13.02
N CYS A 378 0.36 19.05 -12.75
CA CYS A 378 -0.16 17.87 -12.07
C CYS A 378 -0.43 18.11 -10.57
N SER A 379 0.11 19.19 -9.99
CA SER A 379 -0.01 19.54 -8.57
C SER A 379 -1.21 20.41 -8.22
N VAL A 380 -2.11 20.71 -9.17
CA VAL A 380 -3.34 21.45 -8.87
C VAL A 380 -4.32 20.54 -8.12
N PRO A 381 -4.79 20.88 -6.90
CA PRO A 381 -5.79 20.11 -6.18
C PRO A 381 -7.10 20.13 -6.94
N ASN A 382 -7.83 19.03 -6.88
CA ASN A 382 -9.22 19.03 -7.31
C ASN A 382 -10.00 19.94 -6.35
N ILE A 383 -10.73 20.92 -6.91
CA ILE A 383 -11.65 21.76 -6.15
C ILE A 383 -12.92 20.93 -5.95
N TYR A 384 -13.06 20.31 -4.79
CA TYR A 384 -14.28 19.58 -4.42
C TYR A 384 -15.27 20.49 -3.69
#